data_AF-A0A524R295-F1
#
_entry.id   AF-A0A524R295-F1
#
_cell.length_a   1.000
_cell.length_b   1.000
_cell.length_c   1.000
_cell.angle_alpha   90.00
_cell.angle_beta   90.00
_cell.angle_gamma   90.00
#
_symmetry.space_group_name_H-M   'P 1'
#
loop_
_entity.id
_entity.type
_entity.pdbx_description
1 polymer ?
#
loop_
_entity_poly.entity_id
_entity_poly.type
_entity_poly.pdbx_seq_one_letter_code
_entity_poly.pdbx_strand_id
1 'polypeptide(L)'
;MDFDALLESSELGLGDREGGEVVTQSMRDLKEAPRFLSEPLLAAYVQGGAMVHRIKAKGGWPAVEALYGDPPRSSEQVLHPEKLGKDLPVDVRFPSLPMRLPTGWTLKEEDVLGEIGIRVLLENWRDPEWPDVAGVHQAAAGWGGDRYGYFTGPGGKGEVLIWRTVWDTAEDAQEFSLAYCESLRVRFPKMKSAPVTRGASDVKTRAWEVEPGRVLSLAVRDREVDVIDATDRSLLDVLRDVAGDGEH
;
A
#
# COMPACT_ATOMS: atom_id res chain seq x y z
N MET A 1 -11.66 4.41 10.02
CA MET A 1 -12.99 4.95 9.65
C MET A 1 -14.03 4.32 10.58
N ASP A 2 -15.03 5.07 11.07
CA ASP A 2 -16.07 4.51 11.94
C ASP A 2 -17.23 3.94 11.10
N PHE A 3 -17.24 2.63 10.93
CA PHE A 3 -18.26 1.90 10.18
C PHE A 3 -19.64 1.94 10.84
N ASP A 4 -19.68 2.01 12.17
CA ASP A 4 -20.93 1.99 12.92
C ASP A 4 -21.68 3.32 12.74
N ALA A 5 -20.95 4.43 12.75
CA ALA A 5 -21.50 5.75 12.42
C ALA A 5 -22.04 5.83 10.97
N LEU A 6 -21.37 5.17 10.01
CA LEU A 6 -21.83 5.10 8.61
C LEU A 6 -23.09 4.23 8.45
N LEU A 7 -23.13 3.07 9.10
CA LEU A 7 -24.29 2.17 9.11
C LEU A 7 -25.51 2.85 9.75
N GLU A 8 -25.35 3.47 10.92
CA GLU A 8 -26.42 4.22 11.58
C GLU A 8 -26.96 5.34 10.70
N SER A 9 -26.07 6.07 9.99
CA SER A 9 -26.50 7.14 9.06
C SER A 9 -27.30 6.59 7.85
N SER A 10 -26.98 5.39 7.38
CA SER A 10 -27.68 4.74 6.27
C SER A 10 -29.07 4.22 6.68
N GLU A 11 -29.20 3.69 7.90
CA GLU A 11 -30.47 3.23 8.47
C GLU A 11 -31.42 4.40 8.77
N LEU A 12 -30.88 5.59 9.04
CA LEU A 12 -31.64 6.81 9.33
C LEU A 12 -32.03 7.64 8.09
N GLY A 13 -31.45 7.37 6.91
CA GLY A 13 -31.42 8.33 5.79
C GLY A 13 -32.18 7.98 4.51
N LEU A 14 -32.73 6.77 4.33
CA LEU A 14 -33.18 6.33 3.00
C LEU A 14 -34.70 6.10 2.92
N GLY A 15 -35.33 6.87 2.02
CA GLY A 15 -36.71 6.70 1.60
C GLY A 15 -36.89 5.47 0.69
N ASP A 16 -38.07 4.86 0.86
CA ASP A 16 -38.57 3.59 0.33
C ASP A 16 -37.85 2.30 0.80
N ARG A 17 -38.64 1.38 1.37
CA ARG A 17 -38.17 0.25 2.21
C ARG A 17 -37.22 -0.71 1.50
N GLU A 18 -37.43 -0.98 0.22
CA GLU A 18 -36.61 -1.93 -0.55
C GLU A 18 -35.22 -1.36 -0.88
N GLY A 19 -35.12 -0.07 -1.21
CA GLY A 19 -33.83 0.59 -1.47
C GLY A 19 -32.98 0.71 -0.21
N GLY A 20 -33.62 1.03 0.93
CA GLY A 20 -32.96 1.08 2.23
C GLY A 20 -32.42 -0.28 2.69
N GLU A 21 -33.19 -1.36 2.50
CA GLU A 21 -32.77 -2.71 2.88
C GLU A 21 -31.56 -3.23 2.07
N VAL A 22 -31.54 -2.98 0.75
CA VAL A 22 -30.42 -3.39 -0.11
C VAL A 22 -29.14 -2.61 0.21
N VAL A 23 -29.23 -1.30 0.47
CA VAL A 23 -28.09 -0.48 0.88
C VAL A 23 -27.57 -0.92 2.25
N THR A 24 -28.48 -1.19 3.20
CA THR A 24 -28.12 -1.66 4.54
C THR A 24 -27.43 -3.02 4.49
N GLN A 25 -27.94 -3.96 3.69
CA GLN A 25 -27.31 -5.27 3.51
C GLN A 25 -25.93 -5.15 2.87
N SER A 26 -25.79 -4.33 1.83
CA SER A 26 -24.50 -4.08 1.16
C SER A 26 -23.46 -3.48 2.10
N MET A 27 -23.87 -2.56 3.00
CA MET A 27 -22.98 -1.99 4.02
C MET A 27 -22.59 -3.01 5.10
N ARG A 28 -23.50 -3.91 5.48
CA ARG A 28 -23.19 -5.02 6.40
C ARG A 28 -22.21 -6.00 5.79
N ASP A 29 -22.42 -6.39 4.53
CA ASP A 29 -21.50 -7.27 3.81
C ASP A 29 -20.11 -6.63 3.67
N LEU A 30 -20.06 -5.31 3.45
CA LEU A 30 -18.81 -4.55 3.39
C LEU A 30 -18.11 -4.45 4.75
N LYS A 31 -18.85 -4.44 5.86
CA LYS A 31 -18.29 -4.47 7.22
C LYS A 31 -17.64 -5.82 7.55
N GLU A 32 -18.23 -6.91 7.08
CA GLU A 32 -17.72 -8.27 7.30
C GLU A 32 -16.57 -8.64 6.34
N ALA A 33 -16.43 -7.90 5.22
CA ALA A 33 -15.34 -8.12 4.28
C ALA A 33 -13.97 -7.78 4.90
N PRO A 34 -12.88 -8.47 4.51
CA PRO A 34 -11.52 -8.12 4.92
C PRO A 34 -11.24 -6.63 4.71
N ARG A 35 -10.65 -5.95 5.71
CA ARG A 35 -10.38 -4.50 5.68
C ARG A 35 -9.69 -4.04 4.40
N PHE A 36 -8.79 -4.86 3.87
CA PHE A 36 -8.06 -4.59 2.64
C PHE A 36 -8.96 -4.43 1.41
N LEU A 37 -10.14 -5.05 1.39
CA LEU A 37 -11.14 -4.88 0.34
C LEU A 37 -12.11 -3.74 0.66
N SER A 38 -12.58 -3.66 1.91
CA SER A 38 -13.65 -2.73 2.29
C SER A 38 -13.19 -1.28 2.48
N GLU A 39 -12.01 -1.07 3.04
CA GLU A 39 -11.53 0.28 3.35
C GLU A 39 -11.18 1.12 2.13
N PRO A 40 -10.44 0.62 1.12
CA PRO A 40 -10.19 1.41 -0.08
C PRO A 40 -11.48 1.81 -0.81
N LEU A 41 -12.46 0.90 -0.87
CA LEU A 41 -13.77 1.16 -1.47
C LEU A 41 -14.49 2.30 -0.74
N LEU A 42 -14.57 2.25 0.58
CA LEU A 42 -15.21 3.31 1.36
C LEU A 42 -14.43 4.62 1.35
N ALA A 43 -13.11 4.54 1.39
CA ALA A 43 -12.25 5.71 1.36
C ALA A 43 -12.44 6.50 0.07
N ALA A 44 -12.67 5.84 -1.08
CA ALA A 44 -13.01 6.52 -2.33
C ALA A 44 -14.25 7.43 -2.19
N TYR A 45 -15.30 6.97 -1.50
CA TYR A 45 -16.52 7.77 -1.29
C TYR A 45 -16.34 8.83 -0.21
N VAL A 46 -15.81 8.45 0.95
CA VAL A 46 -15.70 9.34 2.11
C VAL A 46 -14.66 10.43 1.87
N GLN A 47 -13.46 10.03 1.41
CA GLN A 47 -12.37 10.98 1.16
C GLN A 47 -12.61 11.79 -0.11
N GLY A 48 -13.20 11.19 -1.15
CA GLY A 48 -13.64 11.92 -2.34
C GLY A 48 -14.65 13.02 -2.00
N GLY A 49 -15.67 12.71 -1.18
CA GLY A 49 -16.62 13.70 -0.69
C GLY A 49 -15.97 14.80 0.15
N ALA A 50 -15.07 14.43 1.06
CA ALA A 50 -14.33 15.38 1.89
C ALA A 50 -13.44 16.32 1.04
N MET A 51 -12.77 15.78 0.01
CA MET A 51 -11.99 16.54 -0.95
C MET A 51 -12.85 17.57 -1.68
N VAL A 52 -13.97 17.14 -2.28
CA VAL A 52 -14.90 18.04 -2.99
C VAL A 52 -15.40 19.14 -2.06
N HIS A 53 -15.72 18.81 -0.81
CA HIS A 53 -16.12 19.79 0.19
C HIS A 53 -15.03 20.84 0.45
N ARG A 54 -13.77 20.40 0.66
CA ARG A 54 -12.63 21.30 0.89
C ARG A 54 -12.36 22.22 -0.31
N ILE A 55 -12.47 21.70 -1.53
CA ILE A 55 -12.24 22.47 -2.77
C ILE A 55 -13.36 23.48 -2.97
N LYS A 56 -14.61 23.06 -2.80
CA LYS A 56 -15.77 23.97 -2.85
C LYS A 56 -15.67 25.07 -1.80
N ALA A 57 -15.18 24.78 -0.59
CA ALA A 57 -15.01 25.78 0.46
C ALA A 57 -13.99 26.87 0.07
N LYS A 58 -12.96 26.53 -0.71
CA LYS A 58 -11.91 27.47 -1.14
C LYS A 58 -12.26 28.26 -2.41
N GLY A 59 -12.90 27.61 -3.39
CA GLY A 59 -13.09 28.19 -4.73
C GLY A 59 -14.50 28.06 -5.32
N GLY A 60 -15.49 27.64 -4.51
CA GLY A 60 -16.87 27.45 -4.95
C GLY A 60 -17.04 26.31 -5.96
N TRP A 61 -18.19 26.29 -6.62
CA TRP A 61 -18.49 25.33 -7.69
C TRP A 61 -17.52 25.39 -8.88
N PRO A 62 -17.03 26.56 -9.34
CA PRO A 62 -16.06 26.60 -10.44
C PRO A 62 -14.77 25.82 -10.15
N ALA A 63 -14.29 25.81 -8.90
CA ALA A 63 -13.13 25.01 -8.51
C ALA A 63 -13.42 23.50 -8.53
N VAL A 64 -14.66 23.09 -8.22
CA VAL A 64 -15.09 21.69 -8.35
C VAL A 64 -15.24 21.30 -9.82
N GLU A 65 -15.77 22.18 -10.66
CA GLU A 65 -15.86 21.95 -12.11
C GLU A 65 -14.48 21.77 -12.75
N ALA A 66 -13.49 22.57 -12.31
CA ALA A 66 -12.11 22.44 -12.78
C ALA A 66 -11.50 21.05 -12.50
N LEU A 67 -11.89 20.37 -11.42
CA LEU A 67 -11.44 19.00 -11.12
C LEU A 67 -11.87 17.98 -12.19
N TYR A 68 -13.01 18.18 -12.83
CA TYR A 68 -13.43 17.26 -13.90
C TYR A 68 -12.54 17.41 -15.15
N GLY A 69 -11.87 18.56 -15.31
CA GLY A 69 -10.90 18.80 -16.37
C GLY A 69 -9.51 18.24 -16.07
N ASP A 70 -9.10 18.24 -14.80
CA ASP A 70 -7.84 17.65 -14.32
C ASP A 70 -8.09 16.86 -13.02
N PRO A 71 -8.58 15.61 -13.13
CA PRO A 71 -8.95 14.81 -11.96
C PRO A 71 -7.71 14.29 -11.21
N PRO A 72 -7.88 13.89 -9.93
CA PRO A 72 -6.85 13.18 -9.18
C PRO A 72 -6.37 11.93 -9.94
N ARG A 73 -5.07 11.69 -9.88
CA ARG A 73 -4.39 10.52 -10.47
C ARG A 73 -3.96 9.49 -9.42
N SER A 74 -4.05 9.84 -8.14
CA SER A 74 -3.75 8.94 -7.01
C SER A 74 -4.71 9.14 -5.85
N SER A 75 -4.75 8.13 -4.99
CA SER A 75 -5.41 8.21 -3.68
C SER A 75 -4.80 9.30 -2.79
N GLU A 76 -3.51 9.55 -2.93
CA GLU A 76 -2.82 10.63 -2.21
C GLU A 76 -3.36 12.00 -2.57
N GLN A 77 -3.56 12.30 -3.85
CA GLN A 77 -4.14 13.58 -4.27
C GLN A 77 -5.58 13.76 -3.79
N VAL A 78 -6.31 12.66 -3.56
CA VAL A 78 -7.64 12.70 -2.93
C VAL A 78 -7.54 13.03 -1.44
N LEU A 79 -6.56 12.46 -0.74
CA LEU A 79 -6.32 12.70 0.69
C LEU A 79 -5.76 14.09 0.98
N HIS A 80 -4.89 14.59 0.09
CA HIS A 80 -4.10 15.82 0.21
C HIS A 80 -4.34 16.74 -1.01
N PRO A 81 -5.47 17.45 -1.08
CA PRO A 81 -5.85 18.22 -2.28
C PRO A 81 -4.86 19.33 -2.69
N GLU A 82 -3.98 19.76 -1.78
CA GLU A 82 -2.88 20.68 -2.03
C GLU A 82 -1.81 20.15 -3.01
N LYS A 83 -1.74 18.82 -3.18
CA LYS A 83 -0.84 18.10 -4.10
C LYS A 83 -1.37 17.98 -5.53
N LEU A 84 -2.63 18.32 -5.78
CA LEU A 84 -3.23 18.27 -7.11
C LEU A 84 -2.42 19.07 -8.14
N GLY A 85 -2.13 18.42 -9.27
CA GLY A 85 -1.37 19.01 -10.39
C GLY A 85 0.09 19.31 -10.08
N LYS A 86 0.60 18.92 -8.91
CA LYS A 86 1.99 19.18 -8.47
C LYS A 86 2.75 17.89 -8.20
N ASP A 87 2.08 16.93 -7.58
CA ASP A 87 2.67 15.67 -7.16
C ASP A 87 2.06 14.55 -8.00
N LEU A 88 2.76 14.15 -9.06
CA LEU A 88 2.29 13.12 -9.98
C LEU A 88 2.87 11.77 -9.55
N PRO A 89 2.05 10.70 -9.51
CA PRO A 89 2.54 9.39 -9.13
C PRO A 89 3.69 8.94 -10.02
N VAL A 90 4.76 8.46 -9.41
CA VAL A 90 5.90 7.84 -10.07
C VAL A 90 5.45 6.50 -10.66
N ASP A 91 5.69 6.30 -11.95
CA ASP A 91 5.39 5.03 -12.63
C ASP A 91 6.48 4.00 -12.32
N VAL A 92 6.26 3.22 -11.25
CA VAL A 92 7.16 2.16 -10.81
C VAL A 92 7.01 0.95 -11.74
N ARG A 93 8.12 0.41 -12.25
CA ARG A 93 8.12 -0.76 -13.15
C ARG A 93 9.21 -1.76 -12.80
N PHE A 94 9.03 -3.00 -13.26
CA PHE A 94 9.96 -4.12 -13.04
C PHE A 94 10.48 -4.75 -14.35
N PRO A 95 11.08 -3.97 -15.28
CA PRO A 95 11.40 -4.48 -16.62
C PRO A 95 12.41 -5.65 -16.62
N SER A 96 13.39 -5.65 -15.71
CA SER A 96 14.43 -6.69 -15.64
C SER A 96 14.01 -7.92 -14.82
N LEU A 97 12.90 -7.85 -14.11
CA LEU A 97 12.50 -8.85 -13.11
C LEU A 97 12.15 -10.22 -13.72
N PRO A 98 11.40 -10.32 -14.83
CA PRO A 98 11.14 -11.61 -15.48
C PRO A 98 12.42 -12.33 -15.93
N MET A 99 13.47 -11.58 -16.30
CA MET A 99 14.74 -12.15 -16.75
C MET A 99 15.63 -12.64 -15.59
N ARG A 100 15.44 -12.09 -14.39
CA ARG A 100 16.22 -12.43 -13.20
C ARG A 100 15.61 -13.63 -12.48
N LEU A 101 14.29 -13.84 -12.54
CA LEU A 101 13.66 -15.03 -11.97
C LEU A 101 14.15 -16.34 -12.65
N PRO A 102 14.24 -17.46 -11.91
CA PRO A 102 14.56 -18.75 -12.50
C PRO A 102 13.59 -19.12 -13.64
N THR A 103 14.01 -20.04 -14.51
CA THR A 103 13.16 -20.49 -15.62
C THR A 103 11.85 -21.11 -15.11
N GLY A 104 10.72 -20.72 -15.71
CA GLY A 104 9.40 -21.27 -15.41
C GLY A 104 8.58 -20.51 -14.38
N TRP A 105 9.09 -19.39 -13.86
CA TRP A 105 8.30 -18.46 -13.04
C TRP A 105 7.32 -17.65 -13.90
N THR A 106 6.14 -17.38 -13.36
CA THR A 106 5.05 -16.70 -14.07
C THR A 106 4.44 -15.62 -13.19
N LEU A 107 4.26 -14.41 -13.75
CA LEU A 107 3.48 -13.34 -13.13
C LEU A 107 2.01 -13.76 -13.03
N LYS A 108 1.44 -13.67 -11.84
CA LYS A 108 0.03 -13.97 -11.57
C LYS A 108 -0.79 -12.73 -11.33
N GLU A 109 -0.23 -11.76 -10.64
CA GLU A 109 -0.91 -10.52 -10.30
C GLU A 109 0.10 -9.38 -10.23
N GLU A 110 -0.32 -8.20 -10.70
CA GLU A 110 0.43 -6.96 -10.61
C GLU A 110 -0.56 -5.83 -10.35
N ASP A 111 -0.29 -5.01 -9.34
CA ASP A 111 -1.12 -3.85 -9.04
C ASP A 111 -0.35 -2.79 -8.22
N VAL A 112 -1.05 -1.73 -7.83
CA VAL A 112 -0.60 -0.61 -7.02
C VAL A 112 -1.42 -0.58 -5.72
N LEU A 113 -0.79 -0.47 -4.55
CA LEU A 113 -1.52 -0.29 -3.30
C LEU A 113 -1.99 1.16 -3.11
N GLY A 114 -1.15 2.12 -3.48
CA GLY A 114 -1.38 3.53 -3.20
C GLY A 114 -1.30 3.87 -1.71
N GLU A 115 -1.33 5.16 -1.38
CA GLU A 115 -1.28 5.63 0.02
C GLU A 115 -2.35 4.96 0.90
N ILE A 116 -3.60 4.87 0.41
CA ILE A 116 -4.69 4.26 1.18
C ILE A 116 -4.42 2.77 1.44
N GLY A 117 -3.98 2.01 0.44
CA GLY A 117 -3.67 0.58 0.61
C GLY A 117 -2.55 0.36 1.62
N ILE A 118 -1.53 1.23 1.60
CA ILE A 118 -0.43 1.21 2.57
C ILE A 118 -0.92 1.54 3.99
N ARG A 119 -1.78 2.55 4.15
CA ARG A 119 -2.40 2.86 5.45
C ARG A 119 -3.13 1.65 6.02
N VAL A 120 -3.99 1.02 5.21
CA VAL A 120 -4.75 -0.16 5.62
C VAL A 120 -3.81 -1.32 5.98
N LEU A 121 -2.76 -1.55 5.19
CA LEU A 121 -1.74 -2.57 5.46
C LEU A 121 -1.10 -2.35 6.83
N LEU A 122 -0.64 -1.13 7.11
CA LEU A 122 0.06 -0.80 8.35
C LEU A 122 -0.89 -0.85 9.56
N GLU A 123 -2.11 -0.38 9.40
CA GLU A 123 -3.14 -0.43 10.45
C GLU A 123 -3.57 -1.86 10.78
N ASN A 124 -3.60 -2.76 9.80
CA ASN A 124 -4.04 -4.14 9.98
C ASN A 124 -3.10 -4.93 10.90
N TRP A 125 -1.81 -4.59 10.90
CA TRP A 125 -0.80 -5.20 11.76
C TRP A 125 -0.12 -4.17 12.66
N ARG A 126 -0.87 -3.19 13.15
CA ARG A 126 -0.34 -2.18 14.07
C ARG A 126 -0.18 -2.76 15.48
N ASP A 127 0.94 -2.46 16.11
CA ASP A 127 1.14 -2.76 17.53
C ASP A 127 0.22 -1.86 18.37
N PRO A 128 -0.66 -2.41 19.23
CA PRO A 128 -1.53 -1.61 20.09
C PRO A 128 -0.80 -0.65 21.03
N GLU A 129 0.45 -0.94 21.39
CA GLU A 129 1.30 -0.10 22.24
C GLU A 129 2.07 0.96 21.45
N TRP A 130 2.02 0.92 20.10
CA TRP A 130 2.68 1.91 19.27
C TRP A 130 1.90 3.24 19.30
N PRO A 131 2.52 4.38 19.71
CA PRO A 131 1.77 5.45 20.39
C PRO A 131 0.79 6.29 19.59
N ASP A 132 0.56 6.08 18.28
CA ASP A 132 -0.41 6.89 17.54
C ASP A 132 -0.88 6.28 16.21
N VAL A 133 -2.18 6.40 15.89
CA VAL A 133 -2.70 6.20 14.51
C VAL A 133 -2.10 7.25 13.58
N ALA A 134 -1.83 8.47 14.07
CA ALA A 134 -1.19 9.52 13.29
C ALA A 134 0.19 9.10 12.79
N GLY A 135 0.93 8.25 13.52
CA GLY A 135 2.21 7.71 13.07
C GLY A 135 2.07 6.80 11.84
N VAL A 136 0.98 6.02 11.75
CA VAL A 136 0.69 5.18 10.57
C VAL A 136 0.26 6.02 9.38
N HIS A 137 -0.61 7.02 9.59
CA HIS A 137 -1.00 7.93 8.52
C HIS A 137 0.19 8.73 8.00
N GLN A 138 1.04 9.23 8.89
CA GLN A 138 2.26 9.96 8.56
C GLN A 138 3.22 9.07 7.75
N ALA A 139 3.46 7.83 8.19
CA ALA A 139 4.32 6.88 7.50
C ALA A 139 3.83 6.46 6.10
N ALA A 140 2.61 6.81 5.72
CA ALA A 140 2.08 6.60 4.37
C ALA A 140 1.90 7.91 3.59
N ALA A 141 1.99 9.08 4.23
CA ALA A 141 1.60 10.37 3.67
C ALA A 141 2.56 10.92 2.60
N GLY A 142 3.83 10.48 2.60
CA GLY A 142 4.81 10.84 1.57
C GLY A 142 4.90 9.82 0.44
N TRP A 143 3.85 9.03 0.20
CA TRP A 143 3.84 8.03 -0.87
C TRP A 143 3.91 8.72 -2.24
N GLY A 144 4.94 8.44 -3.03
CA GLY A 144 5.07 8.99 -4.38
C GLY A 144 4.68 8.02 -5.49
N GLY A 145 4.59 6.72 -5.22
CA GLY A 145 4.29 5.69 -6.21
C GLY A 145 4.63 4.29 -5.71
N ASP A 146 3.94 3.26 -6.18
CA ASP A 146 4.32 1.88 -5.89
C ASP A 146 3.87 0.91 -6.98
N ARG A 147 4.46 -0.29 -6.97
CA ARG A 147 3.97 -1.43 -7.75
C ARG A 147 4.38 -2.72 -7.06
N TYR A 148 3.47 -3.68 -6.98
CA TYR A 148 3.80 -5.05 -6.60
C TYR A 148 3.57 -6.03 -7.74
N GLY A 149 4.35 -7.10 -7.75
CA GLY A 149 4.15 -8.25 -8.61
C GLY A 149 4.22 -9.54 -7.80
N TYR A 150 3.24 -10.41 -7.99
CA TYR A 150 3.18 -11.74 -7.39
C TYR A 150 3.44 -12.81 -8.46
N PHE A 151 4.43 -13.66 -8.21
CA PHE A 151 4.88 -14.68 -9.13
C PHE A 151 4.84 -16.06 -8.47
N THR A 152 4.57 -17.07 -9.27
CA THR A 152 4.63 -18.48 -8.83
C THR A 152 5.64 -19.23 -9.67
N GLY A 153 6.37 -20.14 -9.04
CA GLY A 153 7.31 -21.02 -9.72
C GLY A 153 6.63 -22.15 -10.51
N PRO A 154 7.43 -22.93 -11.26
CA PRO A 154 6.93 -23.96 -12.15
C PRO A 154 6.16 -25.04 -11.40
N GLY A 155 4.99 -25.42 -11.93
CA GLY A 155 4.10 -26.40 -11.31
C GLY A 155 3.50 -25.94 -9.97
N GLY A 156 3.45 -24.63 -9.71
CA GLY A 156 2.92 -24.06 -8.47
C GLY A 156 3.87 -24.22 -7.27
N LYS A 157 5.13 -24.57 -7.52
CA LYS A 157 6.13 -24.72 -6.46
C LYS A 157 6.90 -23.41 -6.31
N GLY A 158 6.72 -22.78 -5.15
CA GLY A 158 7.40 -21.55 -4.80
C GLY A 158 6.59 -20.32 -5.20
N GLU A 159 6.69 -19.29 -4.37
CA GLU A 159 5.98 -18.03 -4.52
C GLU A 159 6.93 -16.88 -4.18
N VAL A 160 6.77 -15.76 -4.88
CA VAL A 160 7.46 -14.52 -4.55
C VAL A 160 6.55 -13.33 -4.81
N LEU A 161 6.45 -12.47 -3.81
CA LEU A 161 5.92 -11.12 -3.92
C LEU A 161 7.09 -10.15 -3.92
N ILE A 162 7.09 -9.24 -4.89
CA ILE A 162 8.07 -8.16 -4.98
C ILE A 162 7.27 -6.87 -5.02
N TRP A 163 7.58 -5.94 -4.12
CA TRP A 163 6.87 -4.69 -3.98
C TRP A 163 7.86 -3.56 -3.83
N ARG A 164 7.81 -2.58 -4.75
CA ARG A 164 8.62 -1.37 -4.68
C ARG A 164 7.71 -0.19 -4.40
N THR A 165 8.10 0.60 -3.41
CA THR A 165 7.50 1.90 -3.10
C THR A 165 8.52 3.01 -3.32
N VAL A 166 8.05 4.15 -3.80
CA VAL A 166 8.80 5.38 -3.99
C VAL A 166 8.14 6.45 -3.14
N TRP A 167 8.94 7.29 -2.50
CA TRP A 167 8.49 8.28 -1.54
C TRP A 167 8.93 9.68 -1.97
N ASP A 168 8.25 10.72 -1.45
CA ASP A 168 8.56 12.11 -1.77
C ASP A 168 9.98 12.48 -1.33
N THR A 169 10.35 12.05 -0.12
CA THR A 169 11.67 12.28 0.48
C THR A 169 12.30 11.00 1.03
N ALA A 170 13.60 11.06 1.32
CA ALA A 170 14.32 9.93 1.94
C ALA A 170 13.89 9.73 3.40
N GLU A 171 13.40 10.78 4.04
CA GLU A 171 12.78 10.75 5.36
C GLU A 171 11.46 9.99 5.33
N ASP A 172 10.58 10.26 4.35
CA ASP A 172 9.31 9.54 4.20
C ASP A 172 9.53 8.02 3.96
N ALA A 173 10.51 7.68 3.12
CA ALA A 173 10.93 6.28 2.92
C ALA A 173 11.40 5.62 4.23
N GLN A 174 12.10 6.37 5.10
CA GLN A 174 12.52 5.88 6.41
C GLN A 174 11.33 5.71 7.36
N GLU A 175 10.41 6.65 7.41
CA GLU A 175 9.17 6.58 8.20
C GLU A 175 8.37 5.32 7.84
N PHE A 176 8.14 5.08 6.54
CA PHE A 176 7.52 3.86 6.06
C PHE A 176 8.30 2.61 6.44
N SER A 177 9.62 2.60 6.22
CA SER A 177 10.44 1.41 6.49
C SER A 177 10.37 0.97 7.96
N LEU A 178 10.33 1.93 8.88
CA LEU A 178 10.20 1.70 10.32
C LEU A 178 8.80 1.18 10.66
N ALA A 179 7.76 1.85 10.14
CA ALA A 179 6.37 1.43 10.30
C ALA A 179 6.13 0.00 9.79
N TYR A 180 6.66 -0.31 8.62
CA TYR A 180 6.53 -1.63 8.01
C TYR A 180 7.26 -2.69 8.84
N CYS A 181 8.48 -2.41 9.33
CA CYS A 181 9.20 -3.33 10.21
C CYS A 181 8.41 -3.64 11.50
N GLU A 182 7.81 -2.63 12.14
CA GLU A 182 6.98 -2.86 13.32
C GLU A 182 5.71 -3.66 12.97
N SER A 183 5.09 -3.38 11.81
CA SER A 183 3.94 -4.17 11.34
C SER A 183 4.27 -5.64 11.13
N LEU A 184 5.48 -5.95 10.64
CA LEU A 184 5.96 -7.33 10.47
C LEU A 184 6.14 -8.05 11.81
N ARG A 185 6.52 -7.35 12.88
CA ARG A 185 6.65 -7.95 14.22
C ARG A 185 5.32 -8.40 14.77
N VAL A 186 4.27 -7.62 14.53
CA VAL A 186 2.90 -7.95 14.92
C VAL A 186 2.35 -9.08 14.05
N ARG A 187 2.55 -8.99 12.73
CA ARG A 187 2.11 -10.01 11.76
C ARG A 187 2.80 -11.36 11.99
N PHE A 188 4.10 -11.34 12.29
CA PHE A 188 4.94 -12.52 12.46
C PHE A 188 5.68 -12.49 13.82
N PRO A 189 5.01 -12.75 14.95
CA PRO A 189 5.63 -12.66 16.29
C PRO A 189 6.81 -13.60 16.52
N LYS A 190 6.97 -14.63 15.69
CA LYS A 190 8.03 -15.64 15.76
C LYS A 190 9.13 -15.41 14.72
N MET A 191 9.09 -14.32 13.96
CA MET A 191 10.09 -14.05 12.94
C MET A 191 11.49 -13.95 13.54
N LYS A 192 12.48 -14.38 12.79
CA LYS A 192 13.89 -14.35 13.20
C LYS A 192 14.68 -13.55 12.20
N SER A 193 15.68 -12.79 12.66
CA SER A 193 16.60 -12.13 11.73
C SER A 193 17.25 -13.19 10.83
N ALA A 194 17.26 -12.91 9.53
CA ALA A 194 17.94 -13.72 8.54
C ALA A 194 19.25 -13.03 8.15
N PRO A 195 20.33 -13.78 7.90
CA PRO A 195 21.55 -13.21 7.37
C PRO A 195 21.28 -12.52 6.04
N VAL A 196 21.78 -11.30 5.91
CA VAL A 196 21.78 -10.56 4.66
C VAL A 196 23.17 -10.69 4.05
N THR A 197 23.26 -11.12 2.80
CA THR A 197 24.52 -11.07 2.02
C THR A 197 25.00 -9.61 1.97
N ARG A 198 26.30 -9.31 1.84
CA ARG A 198 26.70 -7.88 1.71
C ARG A 198 26.26 -7.35 0.34
N GLY A 199 25.48 -6.26 0.32
CA GLY A 199 25.09 -5.55 -0.90
C GLY A 199 25.96 -4.31 -1.13
N ALA A 200 25.55 -3.43 -2.06
CA ALA A 200 26.15 -2.10 -2.22
C ALA A 200 26.10 -1.31 -0.90
N SER A 201 27.14 -0.51 -0.64
CA SER A 201 27.40 0.08 0.68
C SER A 201 26.35 1.09 1.17
N ASP A 202 25.57 1.63 0.24
CA ASP A 202 24.52 2.62 0.43
C ASP A 202 23.13 2.02 0.68
N VAL A 203 22.94 0.72 0.43
CA VAL A 203 21.65 0.04 0.60
C VAL A 203 21.52 -0.50 2.02
N LYS A 204 20.54 0.02 2.78
CA LYS A 204 20.19 -0.55 4.10
C LYS A 204 19.21 -1.71 3.90
N THR A 205 19.71 -2.94 3.98
CA THR A 205 18.88 -4.14 3.87
C THR A 205 18.68 -4.83 5.22
N ARG A 206 17.46 -5.27 5.48
CA ARG A 206 17.09 -6.18 6.57
C ARG A 206 16.37 -7.39 5.98
N ALA A 207 16.52 -8.55 6.61
CA ALA A 207 15.80 -9.75 6.23
C ALA A 207 15.39 -10.57 7.45
N TRP A 208 14.30 -11.30 7.31
CA TRP A 208 13.73 -12.14 8.36
C TRP A 208 13.21 -13.44 7.76
N GLU A 209 13.45 -14.55 8.46
CA GLU A 209 12.67 -15.76 8.27
C GLU A 209 11.35 -15.58 9.04
N VAL A 210 10.25 -15.43 8.31
CA VAL A 210 8.93 -15.12 8.87
C VAL A 210 8.13 -16.39 9.17
N GLU A 211 8.36 -17.44 8.38
CA GLU A 211 7.84 -18.80 8.55
C GLU A 211 8.92 -19.79 8.09
N PRO A 212 8.86 -21.08 8.47
CA PRO A 212 9.87 -22.06 8.03
C PRO A 212 10.05 -22.08 6.50
N GLY A 213 11.22 -21.63 6.04
CA GLY A 213 11.56 -21.53 4.62
C GLY A 213 11.07 -20.28 3.88
N ARG A 214 10.17 -19.48 4.48
CA ARG A 214 9.70 -18.20 3.93
C ARG A 214 10.51 -17.05 4.48
N VAL A 215 11.13 -16.28 3.59
CA VAL A 215 12.00 -15.17 3.96
C VAL A 215 11.47 -13.88 3.35
N LEU A 216 11.38 -12.86 4.19
CA LEU A 216 11.03 -11.51 3.81
C LEU A 216 12.26 -10.62 3.93
N SER A 217 12.53 -9.80 2.92
CA SER A 217 13.56 -8.78 2.97
C SER A 217 12.98 -7.39 2.68
N LEU A 218 13.60 -6.39 3.29
CA LEU A 218 13.30 -4.98 3.08
C LEU A 218 14.63 -4.26 2.80
N ALA A 219 14.69 -3.53 1.69
CA ALA A 219 15.84 -2.73 1.30
C ALA A 219 15.43 -1.28 1.10
N VAL A 220 16.15 -0.36 1.74
CA VAL A 220 15.93 1.09 1.58
C VAL A 220 17.09 1.69 0.79
N ARG A 221 16.77 2.46 -0.25
CA ARG A 221 17.68 3.22 -1.12
C ARG A 221 17.13 4.61 -1.34
N ASP A 222 17.73 5.62 -0.70
CA ASP A 222 17.28 7.01 -0.81
C ASP A 222 15.76 7.11 -0.55
N ARG A 223 14.96 7.38 -1.59
CA ARG A 223 13.49 7.48 -1.54
C ARG A 223 12.74 6.20 -1.93
N GLU A 224 13.44 5.10 -2.16
CA GLU A 224 12.86 3.82 -2.57
C GLU A 224 12.94 2.79 -1.45
N VAL A 225 11.86 2.01 -1.31
CA VAL A 225 11.81 0.85 -0.43
C VAL A 225 11.34 -0.36 -1.22
N ASP A 226 12.17 -1.39 -1.30
CA ASP A 226 11.82 -2.68 -1.89
C ASP A 226 11.56 -3.71 -0.81
N VAL A 227 10.44 -4.40 -0.95
CA VAL A 227 10.03 -5.53 -0.13
C VAL A 227 9.98 -6.76 -1.03
N ILE A 228 10.63 -7.84 -0.58
CA ILE A 228 10.56 -9.14 -1.25
C ILE A 228 10.13 -10.17 -0.20
N ASP A 229 9.04 -10.87 -0.45
CA ASP A 229 8.54 -11.97 0.37
C ASP A 229 8.52 -13.25 -0.47
N ALA A 230 9.37 -14.22 -0.12
CA ALA A 230 9.64 -15.40 -0.92
C ALA A 230 9.58 -16.68 -0.09
N THR A 231 9.01 -17.75 -0.64
CA THR A 231 9.00 -19.08 -0.01
C THR A 231 10.32 -19.86 -0.21
N ASP A 232 11.30 -19.25 -0.87
CA ASP A 232 12.63 -19.81 -1.11
C ASP A 232 13.67 -18.69 -0.96
N ARG A 233 14.58 -18.88 0.00
CA ARG A 233 15.65 -17.94 0.30
C ARG A 233 16.57 -17.67 -0.88
N SER A 234 16.80 -18.65 -1.75
CA SER A 234 17.68 -18.49 -2.92
C SER A 234 17.19 -17.38 -3.88
N LEU A 235 15.89 -17.08 -3.86
CA LEU A 235 15.30 -16.00 -4.64
C LEU A 235 15.70 -14.62 -4.13
N LEU A 236 15.98 -14.48 -2.83
CA LEU A 236 16.41 -13.19 -2.28
C LEU A 236 17.74 -12.74 -2.86
N ASP A 237 18.71 -13.66 -3.00
CA ASP A 237 20.01 -13.31 -3.57
C ASP A 237 19.90 -12.90 -5.05
N VAL A 238 18.95 -13.49 -5.78
CA VAL A 238 18.70 -13.19 -7.20
C VAL A 238 17.97 -11.87 -7.41
N LEU A 239 17.01 -11.56 -6.52
CA LEU A 239 16.07 -10.46 -6.70
C LEU A 239 16.52 -9.16 -6.04
N ARG A 240 17.53 -9.21 -5.17
CA ARG A 240 18.02 -8.04 -4.44
C ARG A 240 18.53 -6.91 -5.31
N ASP A 241 19.06 -7.23 -6.50
CA ASP A 241 19.59 -6.25 -7.44
C ASP A 241 18.51 -5.76 -8.43
N VAL A 242 17.39 -6.48 -8.61
CA VAL A 242 16.22 -5.98 -9.36
C VAL A 242 15.73 -4.67 -8.74
N ALA A 243 15.85 -4.62 -7.41
CA ALA A 243 15.54 -3.51 -6.55
C ALA A 243 16.30 -2.21 -6.97
N GLY A 244 17.51 -2.32 -7.53
CA GLY A 244 18.38 -1.18 -7.85
C GLY A 244 18.48 -0.77 -9.34
N ASP A 245 17.78 -1.46 -10.24
CA ASP A 245 17.84 -1.24 -11.70
C ASP A 245 16.90 -0.11 -12.19
N GLY A 246 16.54 0.86 -11.35
CA GLY A 246 15.59 1.93 -11.72
C GLY A 246 16.14 2.88 -12.78
N GLU A 247 15.90 2.61 -14.07
CA GLU A 247 15.76 3.67 -15.07
C GLU A 247 14.44 4.39 -14.79
N HIS A 248 14.52 5.58 -14.18
CA HIS A 248 13.40 6.51 -14.01
C HIS A 248 12.99 7.15 -15.33
#